data_AF-A0A9D4CWV6-F1
#
_entry.id   AF-A0A9D4CWV6-F1
#
_cell.length_a   1.000
_cell.length_b   1.000
_cell.length_c   1.000
_cell.angle_alpha   90.00
_cell.angle_beta   90.00
_cell.angle_gamma   90.00
#
_symmetry.space_group_name_H-M   'P 1'
#
loop_
_entity.id
_entity.type
_entity.pdbx_description
1 polymer ?
#
loop_
_entity_poly.entity_id
_entity_poly.type
_entity_poly.pdbx_seq_one_letter_code
_entity_poly.pdbx_strand_id
1 'polypeptide(L)'
;MEWVTIHLRNSHDQLYKLAAVGLLLPTSTADCERGFSTMKRIKTENRSRMKSAVLNALMSVSIEGPDIEAVDFGKMVDAWHQEKPRRTVF
;
A
#
# COMPACT_ATOMS: atom_id res chain seq x y z
N MET A 1 -0.65 -30.88 -12.66
CA MET A 1 -0.05 -29.54 -12.75
C MET A 1 0.80 -29.22 -11.51
N GLU A 2 0.33 -29.45 -10.28
CA GLU A 2 1.12 -29.19 -9.04
C GLU A 2 2.43 -29.99 -8.92
N TRP A 3 2.46 -31.25 -9.36
CA TRP A 3 3.66 -32.10 -9.27
C TRP A 3 4.86 -31.55 -10.05
N VAL A 4 4.61 -30.91 -11.20
CA VAL A 4 5.65 -30.32 -12.05
C VAL A 4 6.23 -29.07 -11.38
N THR A 5 5.38 -28.24 -10.78
CA THR A 5 5.81 -27.05 -10.03
C THR A 5 6.61 -27.43 -8.79
N ILE A 6 6.23 -28.48 -8.06
CA ILE A 6 6.96 -28.97 -6.88
C ILE A 6 8.33 -29.56 -7.28
N HIS A 7 8.40 -30.32 -8.37
CA HIS A 7 9.65 -30.92 -8.82
C HIS A 7 10.65 -29.88 -9.37
N LEU A 8 10.20 -28.90 -10.16
CA LEU A 8 11.04 -27.79 -10.63
C LEU A 8 11.56 -26.91 -9.50
N ARG A 9 10.73 -26.69 -8.46
CA ARG A 9 11.13 -25.95 -7.25
C ARG A 9 12.25 -26.65 -6.49
N ASN A 10 12.23 -27.98 -6.42
CA ASN A 10 13.26 -28.77 -5.71
C ASN A 10 14.54 -28.95 -6.53
N SER A 11 14.45 -29.04 -7.86
CA SER A 11 15.61 -29.24 -8.73
C SER A 11 16.36 -27.95 -9.09
N HIS A 12 15.67 -26.80 -9.16
CA HIS A 12 16.24 -25.51 -9.55
C HIS A 12 15.68 -24.33 -8.73
N ASP A 13 15.88 -24.37 -7.41
CA ASP A 13 15.38 -23.37 -6.45
C ASP A 13 15.73 -21.90 -6.84
N GLN A 14 16.94 -21.66 -7.36
CA GLN A 14 17.36 -20.31 -7.79
C GLN A 14 16.58 -19.80 -9.01
N LEU A 15 16.35 -20.65 -10.02
CA LEU A 15 15.57 -20.29 -11.20
C LEU A 15 14.10 -20.07 -10.86
N TYR A 16 13.56 -20.88 -9.94
CA TYR A 16 12.20 -20.69 -9.42
C TYR A 16 12.06 -19.34 -8.70
N LYS A 17 13.00 -19.00 -7.82
CA LYS A 17 13.04 -17.69 -7.15
C LYS A 17 13.14 -16.53 -8.15
N LEU A 18 13.99 -16.66 -9.16
CA LEU A 18 14.13 -15.64 -10.21
C LEU A 18 12.83 -15.45 -11.00
N ALA A 19 12.17 -16.55 -11.39
CA ALA A 19 10.88 -16.48 -12.08
C ALA A 19 9.79 -15.86 -11.20
N ALA A 20 9.75 -16.20 -9.91
CA ALA A 20 8.81 -15.62 -8.96
C ALA A 20 9.01 -14.10 -8.80
N VAL A 21 10.27 -13.63 -8.72
CA VAL A 21 10.59 -12.20 -8.71
C VAL A 21 10.25 -11.54 -10.04
N GLY A 22 10.50 -12.21 -11.17
CA GLY A 22 10.15 -11.73 -12.50
C GLY A 22 8.66 -11.48 -12.68
N LEU A 23 7.80 -12.29 -12.05
CA LEU A 23 6.35 -12.10 -12.06
C LEU A 23 5.88 -10.87 -11.26
N LEU A 24 6.71 -10.34 -10.35
CA LEU A 24 6.43 -9.12 -9.61
C LEU A 24 6.82 -7.86 -10.37
N LEU A 25 7.52 -7.98 -11.51
CA LEU A 25 7.91 -6.83 -12.30
C LEU A 25 6.67 -6.19 -12.92
N PRO A 26 6.46 -4.87 -12.72
CA PRO A 26 5.35 -4.18 -13.35
C PRO A 26 5.52 -4.24 -14.86
N THR A 27 4.49 -4.73 -15.55
CA THR A 27 4.45 -4.82 -17.02
C THR A 27 3.93 -3.55 -17.68
N SER A 28 3.46 -2.58 -16.87
CA SER A 28 2.85 -1.33 -17.31
C SER A 28 3.16 -0.19 -16.33
N THR A 29 3.16 1.04 -16.84
CA THR A 29 3.27 2.28 -16.04
C THR A 29 1.93 2.74 -15.46
N ALA A 30 0.84 2.02 -15.75
CA ALA A 30 -0.50 2.38 -15.28
C ALA A 30 -0.59 2.51 -13.76
N ASP A 31 0.15 1.70 -13.00
CA ASP A 31 0.18 1.78 -11.54
C ASP A 31 0.85 3.06 -11.04
N CYS A 32 1.92 3.50 -11.72
CA CYS A 32 2.55 4.80 -11.45
C CYS A 32 1.58 5.95 -11.73
N GLU A 33 0.85 5.91 -12.84
CA GLU A 33 -0.15 6.92 -13.21
C GLU A 33 -1.31 6.98 -12.19
N ARG A 34 -1.80 5.83 -11.72
CA ARG A 34 -2.77 5.73 -10.62
C ARG A 34 -2.21 6.35 -9.34
N GLY A 35 -0.95 6.10 -9.02
CA GLY A 35 -0.24 6.71 -7.90
C GLY A 35 -0.19 8.24 -8.00
N PHE A 36 0.22 8.78 -9.14
CA PHE A 36 0.26 10.23 -9.37
C PHE A 36 -1.13 10.87 -9.33
N SER A 37 -2.13 10.23 -9.91
CA SER A 37 -3.53 10.69 -9.85
C SER A 37 -4.04 10.75 -8.41
N THR A 38 -3.76 9.70 -7.63
CA THR A 38 -4.11 9.63 -6.20
C THR A 38 -3.39 10.71 -5.41
N MET A 39 -2.09 10.92 -5.66
CA MET A 39 -1.33 11.99 -5.02
C MET A 39 -1.94 13.37 -5.32
N LYS A 40 -2.31 13.63 -6.58
CA LYS A 40 -2.91 14.91 -7.00
C LYS A 40 -4.26 15.15 -6.33
N ARG A 41 -5.07 14.10 -6.14
CA ARG A 41 -6.35 14.17 -5.41
C ARG A 41 -6.16 14.48 -3.92
N ILE A 42 -5.11 13.94 -3.29
CA ILE A 42 -4.86 14.13 -1.85
C ILE A 42 -4.14 15.45 -1.56
N LYS A 43 -3.08 15.75 -2.33
CA LYS A 43 -2.22 16.93 -2.18
C LYS A 43 -2.68 18.05 -3.12
N THR A 44 -3.76 18.69 -2.72
CA THR A 44 -4.30 19.87 -3.41
C THR A 44 -3.47 21.12 -3.12
N GLU A 45 -3.74 22.21 -3.85
CA GLU A 45 -3.06 23.50 -3.66
C GLU A 45 -3.18 24.01 -2.21
N ASN A 46 -4.39 23.91 -1.63
CA ASN A 46 -4.67 24.26 -0.25
C ASN A 46 -3.98 23.32 0.78
N ARG A 47 -3.62 22.10 0.38
CA ARG A 47 -2.96 21.08 1.21
C ARG A 47 -1.51 20.82 0.79
N SER A 48 -0.87 21.80 0.16
CA SER A 48 0.47 21.67 -0.43
C SER A 48 1.59 21.40 0.58
N ARG A 49 1.42 21.79 1.84
CA ARG A 49 2.43 21.66 2.93
C ARG A 49 2.40 20.31 3.68
N MET A 50 1.71 19.31 3.15
CA MET A 50 1.65 17.98 3.78
C MET A 50 3.04 17.32 3.84
N LYS A 51 3.41 16.81 5.02
CA LYS A 51 4.64 16.02 5.19
C LYS A 51 4.55 14.73 4.39
N SER A 52 5.67 14.28 3.82
CA SER A 52 5.77 13.06 3.02
C SER A 52 5.21 11.83 3.75
N ALA A 53 5.51 11.67 5.05
CA ALA A 53 5.01 10.56 5.84
C ALA A 53 3.46 10.50 5.89
N VAL A 54 2.81 11.66 6.06
CA VAL A 54 1.34 11.74 6.09
C VAL A 54 0.76 11.52 4.71
N LEU A 55 1.37 12.11 3.67
CA LEU A 55 0.95 11.91 2.29
C LEU A 55 1.01 10.44 1.89
N ASN A 56 2.12 9.76 2.20
CA ASN A 56 2.31 8.34 1.91
C ASN A 56 1.26 7.49 2.65
N ALA A 57 1.02 7.75 3.93
CA ALA A 57 -0.01 7.02 4.68
C ALA A 57 -1.41 7.18 4.06
N LEU A 58 -1.80 8.40 3.68
CA LEU A 58 -3.08 8.65 3.01
C LEU A 58 -3.17 8.01 1.62
N MET A 59 -2.08 8.03 0.85
CA MET A 59 -2.02 7.36 -0.44
C MET A 59 -2.16 5.84 -0.28
N SER A 60 -1.46 5.24 0.69
CA SER A 60 -1.58 3.80 0.98
C SER A 60 -3.00 3.42 1.36
N VAL A 61 -3.64 4.16 2.27
CA VAL A 61 -5.06 3.92 2.62
C VAL A 61 -5.97 4.10 1.41
N SER A 62 -5.69 5.05 0.54
CA SER A 62 -6.55 5.30 -0.63
C SER A 62 -6.38 4.27 -1.76
N ILE A 63 -5.23 3.62 -1.88
CA ILE A 63 -4.95 2.65 -2.96
C ILE A 63 -5.28 1.23 -2.48
N GLU A 64 -4.83 0.88 -1.28
CA GLU A 64 -4.86 -0.49 -0.75
C GLU A 64 -5.87 -0.66 0.40
N GLY A 65 -6.58 0.40 0.79
CA GLY A 65 -7.53 0.35 1.87
C GLY A 65 -8.74 -0.54 1.54
N PRO A 66 -9.38 -1.14 2.56
CA PRO A 66 -10.63 -1.86 2.37
C PRO A 66 -11.73 -0.93 1.87
N ASP A 67 -12.79 -1.52 1.30
CA ASP A 67 -13.98 -0.77 0.93
C ASP A 67 -14.60 -0.10 2.17
N ILE A 68 -15.20 1.07 1.97
CA ILE A 68 -15.67 1.93 3.05
C ILE A 68 -16.74 1.24 3.91
N GLU A 69 -17.56 0.39 3.28
CA GLU A 69 -18.61 -0.40 3.94
C GLU A 69 -18.04 -1.54 4.80
N ALA A 70 -16.80 -1.97 4.55
CA ALA A 70 -16.11 -2.97 5.34
C ALA A 70 -15.34 -2.36 6.52
N VAL A 71 -15.33 -1.03 6.67
CA VAL A 71 -14.58 -0.32 7.71
C VAL A 71 -15.45 -0.04 8.93
N ASP A 72 -15.02 -0.55 10.08
CA ASP A 72 -15.57 -0.17 11.38
C ASP A 72 -14.89 1.10 11.88
N PHE A 73 -15.47 2.26 11.51
CA PHE A 73 -14.96 3.56 11.92
C PHE A 73 -14.99 3.79 13.43
N GLY A 74 -15.92 3.16 14.16
CA GLY A 74 -16.00 3.25 15.61
C GLY A 74 -14.74 2.70 16.26
N LYS A 75 -14.34 1.48 15.86
CA LYS A 75 -13.09 0.87 16.34
C LYS A 75 -11.85 1.69 15.96
N MET A 76 -11.82 2.29 14.78
CA MET A 76 -10.69 3.14 14.39
C MET A 76 -10.57 4.38 15.26
N VAL A 77 -11.70 5.03 15.59
CA VAL A 77 -11.73 6.19 16.49
C VAL A 77 -11.30 5.80 17.90
N ASP A 78 -11.80 4.68 18.41
CA ASP A 78 -11.44 4.18 19.75
C ASP A 78 -9.94 3.85 19.83
N ALA A 79 -9.40 3.18 18.81
CA ALA A 79 -7.97 2.88 18.71
C ALA A 79 -7.13 4.16 18.63
N TRP A 80 -7.56 5.13 17.81
CA TRP A 80 -6.89 6.42 17.69
C TRP A 80 -6.91 7.21 19.02
N HIS A 81 -8.01 7.15 19.77
CA HIS A 81 -8.13 7.80 21.08
C HIS A 81 -7.23 7.12 22.14
N GLN A 82 -6.98 5.83 22.02
CA GLN A 82 -6.08 5.09 22.92
C GLN A 82 -4.59 5.32 22.61
N GLU A 83 -4.24 5.87 21.43
CA GLU A 83 -2.86 6.25 21.14
C GLU A 83 -2.36 7.35 22.10
N LYS A 84 -1.03 7.36 22.36
CA LYS A 84 -0.41 8.35 23.24
C LYS A 84 -0.88 9.77 22.89
N PRO A 85 -1.23 10.61 23.88
CA PRO A 85 -1.70 11.96 23.62
C PRO A 85 -0.65 12.70 22.80
N ARG A 86 -1.07 13.16 21.61
CA ARG A 86 -0.22 13.98 20.74
C ARG A 86 0.11 15.26 21.50
N ARG A 87 1.40 15.58 21.62
CA ARG A 87 1.87 16.76 22.33
C ARG A 87 1.26 18.00 21.66
N THR A 88 0.24 18.58 22.28
CA THR A 88 -0.28 19.91 21.95
C THR A 88 0.74 20.91 22.42
N VAL A 89 1.59 21.37 21.50
CA VAL A 89 2.45 22.53 21.73
C VAL A 89 1.57 23.74 21.45
N PHE A 90 1.15 24.41 22.52
CA PHE A 90 0.51 25.73 22.46
C PHE A 90 1.58 26.81 22.42
#